data_AF-A0A7W7D643-F1
#
_entry.id   AF-A0A7W7D643-F1
#
_cell.length_a   1.000
_cell.length_b   1.000
_cell.length_c   1.000
_cell.angle_alpha   90.00
_cell.angle_beta   90.00
_cell.angle_gamma   90.00
#
_symmetry.space_group_name_H-M   'P 1'
#
loop_
_entity.id
_entity.type
_entity.pdbx_description
1 polymer ?
#
loop_
_entity_poly.entity_id
_entity_poly.type
_entity_poly.pdbx_seq_one_letter_code
_entity_poly.pdbx_strand_id
1 'polypeptide(L)'
;MTAALVLGPAEPLDPAWAEAGSAAEAERLVAEGRTVAVTLSGDETTQIAAAAVYAWLGARVFRTSHPDGVRQAVAMTDSLAGRRPPTLTRRGLA
;
A
#
# COMPACT_ATOMS: atom_id res chain seq x y z
N MET A 1 13.87 -6.37 2.21
CA MET A 1 12.72 -5.46 2.05
C MET A 1 11.48 -6.29 1.85
N THR A 2 10.51 -6.20 2.75
CA THR A 2 9.29 -7.01 2.70
C THR A 2 8.35 -6.41 1.65
N ALA A 3 7.92 -7.23 0.68
CA ALA A 3 6.90 -6.83 -0.27
C ALA A 3 5.58 -6.51 0.45
N ALA A 4 4.82 -5.54 -0.05
CA ALA A 4 3.51 -5.25 0.50
C ALA A 4 2.56 -6.44 0.35
N LEU A 5 1.75 -6.67 1.38
CA LEU A 5 0.73 -7.71 1.43
C LEU A 5 -0.64 -7.11 1.10
N VAL A 6 -1.38 -7.78 0.21
CA VAL A 6 -2.75 -7.38 -0.17
C VAL A 6 -3.70 -8.51 0.15
N LEU A 7 -4.62 -8.24 1.07
CA LEU A 7 -5.56 -9.17 1.68
C LEU A 7 -6.96 -8.98 1.11
N GLY A 8 -7.73 -10.07 1.07
CA GLY A 8 -9.16 -10.02 0.76
C GLY A 8 -9.96 -9.30 1.85
N PRO A 9 -11.18 -8.80 1.57
CA PRO A 9 -11.93 -7.96 2.50
C PRO A 9 -12.36 -8.71 3.79
N ALA A 10 -12.53 -10.03 3.71
CA ALA A 10 -12.90 -10.88 4.84
C ALA A 10 -11.68 -11.54 5.53
N GLU A 11 -10.48 -11.30 5.03
CA GLU A 11 -9.27 -11.89 5.59
C GLU A 11 -8.88 -11.16 6.89
N PRO A 12 -8.58 -11.88 7.98
CA PRO A 12 -8.26 -11.27 9.25
C PRO A 12 -6.90 -10.57 9.19
N LEU A 13 -6.79 -9.43 9.89
CA LEU A 13 -5.50 -8.78 10.13
C LEU A 13 -4.78 -9.49 11.28
N ASP A 14 -3.46 -9.62 11.18
CA ASP A 14 -2.64 -10.06 12.31
C ASP A 14 -2.71 -9.00 13.43
N PRO A 15 -3.03 -9.39 14.68
CA PRO A 15 -3.10 -8.46 15.81
C PRO A 15 -1.77 -7.78 16.14
N ALA A 16 -0.63 -8.27 15.63
CA ALA A 16 0.66 -7.61 15.77
C ALA A 16 0.81 -6.35 14.91
N TRP A 17 0.01 -6.22 13.84
CA TRP A 17 0.04 -5.05 12.95
C TRP A 17 -0.77 -3.89 13.54
N ALA A 18 -0.34 -2.66 13.26
CA ALA A 18 -1.09 -1.47 13.67
C ALA A 18 -1.99 -1.01 12.53
N GLU A 19 -3.30 -0.99 12.75
CA GLU A 19 -4.25 -0.49 11.76
C GLU A 19 -4.32 1.04 11.84
N ALA A 20 -4.12 1.70 10.70
CA ALA A 20 -4.23 3.15 10.58
C ALA A 20 -5.58 3.55 9.99
N GLY A 21 -6.30 4.46 10.66
CA GLY A 21 -7.54 5.06 10.17
C GLY A 21 -7.33 6.35 9.36
N SER A 22 -6.12 6.89 9.33
CA SER A 22 -5.79 8.12 8.59
C SER A 22 -4.33 8.15 8.13
N ALA A 23 -4.03 9.01 7.14
CA ALA A 23 -2.67 9.22 6.63
C ALA A 23 -1.68 9.67 7.72
N ALA A 24 -2.08 10.64 8.55
CA ALA A 24 -1.25 11.13 9.66
C ALA A 24 -0.97 10.05 10.72
N GLU A 25 -1.93 9.16 10.95
CA GLU A 25 -1.73 8.01 11.82
C GLU A 25 -0.80 6.97 11.21
N ALA A 26 -0.93 6.70 9.91
CA ALA A 26 -0.01 5.81 9.21
C ALA A 26 1.44 6.32 9.28
N GLU A 27 1.67 7.61 9.01
CA GLU A 27 3.01 8.23 9.14
C GLU A 27 3.59 8.06 10.54
N ARG A 28 2.80 8.37 11.57
CA ARG A 28 3.22 8.23 12.97
C ARG A 28 3.60 6.78 13.30
N LEU A 29 2.73 5.82 12.97
CA LEU A 29 2.97 4.41 13.24
C LEU A 29 4.18 3.86 12.47
N VAL A 30 4.40 4.31 11.23
CA VAL A 30 5.60 3.97 10.45
C VAL A 30 6.85 4.55 11.12
N ALA A 31 6.82 5.79 11.58
CA ALA A 31 7.94 6.42 12.29
C ALA A 31 8.28 5.70 13.62
N GLU A 32 7.28 5.08 14.26
CA GLU A 32 7.44 4.22 15.43
C GLU A 32 7.96 2.80 15.08
N GLY A 33 8.19 2.50 13.80
CA GLY A 33 8.68 1.20 13.33
C GLY A 33 7.62 0.09 13.32
N ARG A 34 6.32 0.44 13.40
CA ARG A 34 5.22 -0.53 13.36
C ARG A 34 4.99 -1.02 11.93
N THR A 35 4.58 -2.28 11.79
CA THR A 35 3.98 -2.73 10.52
C THR A 35 2.56 -2.18 10.44
N VAL A 36 2.32 -1.29 9.47
CA VAL A 36 1.04 -0.62 9.30
C VAL A 36 0.14 -1.34 8.31
N ALA A 37 -1.08 -1.63 8.77
CA ALA A 37 -2.18 -2.15 7.98
C ALA A 37 -3.23 -1.07 7.71
N VAL A 38 -3.87 -1.13 6.54
CA VAL A 38 -4.93 -0.20 6.15
C VAL A 38 -6.08 -0.98 5.54
N THR A 39 -7.29 -0.76 6.05
CA THR A 39 -8.52 -1.23 5.43
C THR A 39 -9.06 -0.17 4.48
N LEU A 40 -9.05 -0.48 3.19
CA LEU A 40 -9.49 0.42 2.14
C LEU A 40 -11.01 0.33 1.95
N SER A 41 -11.64 1.48 1.74
CA SER A 41 -13.08 1.61 1.57
C SER A 41 -13.41 2.53 0.40
N GLY A 42 -14.68 2.51 -0.03
CA GLY A 42 -15.13 3.20 -1.24
C GLY A 42 -15.06 2.34 -2.49
N ASP A 43 -15.23 2.96 -3.66
CA ASP A 43 -15.12 2.30 -4.96
C ASP A 43 -13.66 1.95 -5.31
N GLU A 44 -13.48 1.21 -6.41
CA GLU A 44 -12.16 0.76 -6.87
C GLU A 44 -11.17 1.92 -7.03
N THR A 45 -11.58 3.01 -7.67
CA THR A 45 -10.74 4.20 -7.89
C THR A 45 -10.28 4.81 -6.58
N THR A 46 -11.20 4.96 -5.62
CA THR A 46 -10.92 5.50 -4.29
C THR A 46 -9.93 4.61 -3.54
N GLN A 47 -10.13 3.30 -3.57
CA GLN A 47 -9.23 2.34 -2.91
C GLN A 47 -7.84 2.34 -3.55
N ILE A 48 -7.74 2.40 -4.89
CA ILE A 48 -6.46 2.51 -5.60
C ILE A 48 -5.70 3.78 -5.22
N ALA A 49 -6.39 4.93 -5.19
CA ALA A 49 -5.79 6.21 -4.82
C ALA A 49 -5.30 6.19 -3.36
N ALA A 50 -6.14 5.71 -2.44
CA ALA A 50 -5.78 5.56 -1.04
C ALA A 50 -4.59 4.62 -0.85
N ALA A 51 -4.58 3.46 -1.52
CA ALA A 51 -3.46 2.51 -1.47
C ALA A 51 -2.15 3.15 -1.90
N ALA A 52 -2.15 3.94 -2.98
CA ALA A 52 -0.97 4.63 -3.46
C ALA A 52 -0.42 5.63 -2.42
N VAL A 53 -1.31 6.42 -1.78
CA VAL A 53 -0.93 7.36 -0.72
C VAL A 53 -0.35 6.61 0.48
N TYR A 54 -1.08 5.64 1.05
CA TYR A 54 -0.62 4.90 2.21
C TYR A 54 0.66 4.09 1.96
N ALA A 55 0.84 3.55 0.75
CA ALA A 55 2.08 2.90 0.37
C ALA A 55 3.25 3.89 0.32
N TRP A 56 3.04 5.11 -0.19
CA TRP A 56 4.05 6.17 -0.19
C TRP A 56 4.52 6.47 1.23
N LEU A 57 3.56 6.59 2.16
CA LEU A 57 3.77 6.84 3.59
C LEU A 57 4.39 5.67 4.35
N GLY A 58 4.49 4.49 3.73
CA GLY A 58 5.21 3.34 4.28
C GLY A 58 4.33 2.20 4.80
N ALA A 59 3.02 2.26 4.63
CA ALA A 59 2.14 1.13 4.94
C ALA A 59 2.52 -0.12 4.09
N ARG A 60 2.33 -1.31 4.67
CA ARG A 60 2.76 -2.59 4.07
C ARG A 60 1.68 -3.64 4.00
N VAL A 61 0.54 -3.45 4.64
CA VAL A 61 -0.59 -4.37 4.56
C VAL A 61 -1.84 -3.61 4.13
N PHE A 62 -2.51 -4.10 3.08
CA PHE A 62 -3.70 -3.48 2.52
C PHE A 62 -4.83 -4.49 2.45
N ARG A 63 -5.97 -4.20 3.07
CA ARG A 63 -7.19 -5.01 2.97
C ARG A 63 -8.18 -4.32 2.05
N THR A 64 -8.66 -5.03 1.03
CA THR A 64 -9.41 -4.42 -0.08
C THR A 64 -10.35 -5.42 -0.76
N SER A 65 -11.42 -4.91 -1.37
CA SER A 65 -12.27 -5.66 -2.30
C SER A 65 -11.75 -5.67 -3.75
N HIS A 66 -10.69 -4.89 -4.07
CA HIS A 66 -10.13 -4.71 -5.41
C HIS A 66 -8.62 -5.04 -5.44
N PRO A 67 -8.24 -6.30 -5.20
CA PRO A 67 -6.87 -6.65 -4.85
C PRO A 67 -5.87 -6.46 -6.00
N ASP A 68 -6.28 -6.61 -7.26
CA ASP A 68 -5.36 -6.50 -8.39
C ASP A 68 -4.99 -5.04 -8.70
N GLY A 69 -5.98 -4.14 -8.70
CA GLY A 69 -5.75 -2.70 -8.84
C GLY A 69 -4.87 -2.16 -7.70
N VAL A 70 -5.15 -2.57 -6.46
CA VAL A 70 -4.34 -2.18 -5.30
C VAL A 70 -2.92 -2.74 -5.37
N ARG A 71 -2.73 -4.01 -5.74
CA ARG A 71 -1.39 -4.61 -5.94
C ARG A 71 -0.57 -3.82 -6.95
N GLN A 72 -1.17 -3.46 -8.08
CA GLN A 72 -0.49 -2.68 -9.11
C GLN A 72 -0.13 -1.29 -8.60
N ALA A 73 -1.06 -0.59 -7.96
CA ALA A 73 -0.83 0.75 -7.43
C ALA A 73 0.32 0.78 -6.41
N VAL A 74 0.31 -0.15 -5.45
CA VAL A 74 1.36 -0.27 -4.43
C VAL A 74 2.72 -0.61 -5.07
N ALA A 75 2.76 -1.54 -6.02
CA ALA A 75 3.99 -1.90 -6.71
C ALA A 75 4.56 -0.74 -7.54
N MET A 76 3.71 0.07 -8.15
CA MET A 76 4.11 1.29 -8.87
C MET A 76 4.64 2.35 -7.90
N THR A 77 3.92 2.64 -6.82
CA THR A 77 4.34 3.58 -5.78
C THR A 77 5.69 3.18 -5.18
N ASP A 78 5.90 1.90 -4.87
CA ASP A 78 7.19 1.41 -4.36
C ASP A 78 8.31 1.59 -5.38
N SER A 79 8.01 1.51 -6.68
CA SER A 79 8.99 1.78 -7.73
C SER A 79 9.35 3.27 -7.78
N LEU A 80 8.35 4.15 -7.72
CA LEU A 80 8.52 5.61 -7.71
C LEU A 80 9.28 6.08 -6.46
N ALA A 81 9.03 5.45 -5.31
CA ALA A 81 9.72 5.74 -4.06
C ALA A 81 11.13 5.13 -3.97
N GLY A 82 11.60 4.44 -5.02
CA GLY A 82 12.93 3.79 -5.04
C GLY A 82 13.07 2.57 -4.13
N ARG A 83 11.95 2.02 -3.64
CA ARG A 83 11.93 0.84 -2.75
C ARG A 83 11.98 -0.48 -3.52
N ARG A 84 11.60 -0.47 -4.79
CA ARG A 84 11.80 -1.61 -5.68
C ARG A 84 12.20 -1.12 -7.07
N PRO A 85 12.91 -1.91 -7.87
CA PRO A 85 13.09 -1.59 -9.27
C PRO A 85 11.74 -1.66 -10.02
N PRO A 86 11.52 -0.81 -11.05
CA PRO A 86 10.38 -0.96 -11.94
C PRO A 86 10.49 -2.28 -12.72
N THR A 87 9.34 -2.92 -12.98
CA THR A 87 9.30 -4.18 -13.76
C THR A 87 9.68 -3.96 -15.24
N LEU A 88 9.45 -2.76 -15.77
CA LEU A 88 9.73 -2.41 -17.15
C LEU A 88 10.19 -0.95 -17.22
N THR A 89 11.30 -0.70 -17.92
CA THR A 89 11.76 0.63 -18.27
C THR A 89 11.87 0.71 -19.79
N ARG A 90 11.13 1.62 -20.42
CA ARG A 90 11.24 1.91 -21.86
C ARG A 90 11.82 3.30 -22.04
N ARG A 91 12.83 3.44 -22.90
CA ARG A 91 13.32 4.76 -23.32
C ARG A 91 12.33 5.32 -24.33
N GLY A 92 11.50 6.28 -23.88
CA GLY A 92 10.40 6.84 -24.67
C GLY A 92 10.76 8.03 -25.56
N LEU A 93 12.04 8.42 -25.61
CA LEU A 93 12.52 9.54 -26.41
C LEU A 93 13.56 9.00 -27.40
N ALA A 94 13.10 8.82 -28.64
CA ALA A 94 13.89 8.66 -29.84
C ALA A 94 13.80 9.97 -30.64
#